data_AF-A0A5N0THN2-F1
#
_entry.id   AF-A0A5N0THN2-F1
#
_cell.length_a   1.000
_cell.length_b   1.000
_cell.length_c   1.000
_cell.angle_alpha   90.00
_cell.angle_beta   90.00
_cell.angle_gamma   90.00
#
_symmetry.space_group_name_H-M   'P 1'
#
loop_
_entity.id
_entity.type
_entity.pdbx_description
1 polymer ?
#
loop_
_entity_poly.entity_id
_entity_poly.type
_entity_poly.pdbx_seq_one_letter_code
_entity_poly.pdbx_strand_id
1 'polypeptide(L)'
;MTARGFTLVELLVAMAIGALVTTSLVRVTQSVGGAWRVQDETARLHEHARLAVRTLLGPVGGAGYQPDPWSGPLPAVTAGSADEFNAHGDRLEVQRRSPRNCYGSDNPVAGPGGGPAHYLEINRFHVRDGSLVRQCRYGADSSSLTTQINNLGVVEHVDNFQVLYAEDTDADGVANRWVRAGQWQEESRILGVRFAFLLASPGPLFADHGGAHDLLGTTVNAADDGHARVVSHAAVAIAGRVQ
;
A
#
# COMPACT_ATOMS: atom_id res chain seq x y z
N MET A 1 -39.58 -21.85 65.72
CA MET A 1 -39.11 -21.71 64.32
C MET A 1 -38.08 -22.79 64.08
N THR A 2 -38.47 -23.91 63.46
CA THR A 2 -37.56 -25.01 63.14
C THR A 2 -36.82 -24.67 61.85
N ALA A 3 -35.51 -24.45 61.94
CA ALA A 3 -34.66 -24.31 60.76
C ALA A 3 -34.65 -25.65 60.01
N ARG A 4 -35.17 -25.69 58.78
CA ARG A 4 -35.04 -26.85 57.90
C ARG A 4 -33.58 -26.89 57.43
N GLY A 5 -32.85 -27.93 57.83
CA GLY A 5 -31.46 -28.13 57.40
C GLY A 5 -31.40 -28.50 55.91
N PHE A 6 -30.38 -27.98 55.22
CA PHE A 6 -30.11 -28.33 53.82
C PHE A 6 -29.77 -29.81 53.67
N THR A 7 -30.30 -30.44 52.63
CA THR A 7 -29.92 -31.81 52.32
C THR A 7 -28.55 -31.84 51.63
N LEU A 8 -27.79 -32.91 51.85
CA LEU A 8 -26.49 -33.11 51.20
C LEU A 8 -26.63 -33.10 49.66
N VAL A 9 -27.77 -33.58 49.15
CA VAL A 9 -28.13 -33.53 47.73
C VAL A 9 -28.33 -32.09 47.23
N GLU A 10 -29.01 -31.22 47.98
CA GLU A 10 -29.15 -29.80 47.62
C GLU A 10 -27.82 -29.09 47.50
N LEU A 11 -26.88 -29.34 48.43
CA LEU A 11 -25.53 -28.77 48.37
C LEU A 11 -24.75 -29.26 47.14
N LEU A 12 -24.85 -30.56 46.83
CA LEU A 12 -24.20 -31.13 45.64
C LEU A 12 -24.80 -30.57 44.35
N VAL A 13 -26.13 -30.41 44.27
CA VAL A 13 -26.81 -29.82 43.12
C VAL A 13 -26.46 -28.34 42.97
N ALA A 14 -26.45 -27.58 44.07
CA ALA A 14 -26.08 -26.16 44.04
C ALA A 14 -24.63 -25.96 43.59
N MET A 15 -23.69 -26.78 44.07
CA MET A 15 -22.29 -26.75 43.62
C MET A 15 -22.14 -27.16 42.16
N ALA A 16 -22.87 -28.19 41.70
CA ALA A 16 -22.84 -28.62 40.31
C ALA A 16 -23.36 -27.52 39.35
N ILE A 17 -24.47 -26.87 39.69
CA ILE A 17 -25.01 -25.76 38.91
C ILE A 17 -24.06 -24.56 38.94
N GLY A 18 -23.50 -24.22 40.11
CA GLY A 18 -22.52 -23.15 40.25
C GLY A 18 -21.26 -23.38 39.39
N ALA A 19 -20.77 -24.61 39.33
CA ALA A 19 -19.64 -24.98 38.47
C ALA A 19 -19.97 -24.87 36.97
N LEU A 20 -21.18 -25.27 36.56
CA LEU A 20 -21.63 -25.15 35.17
C LEU A 20 -21.76 -23.68 34.74
N VAL A 21 -22.37 -22.84 35.58
CA VAL A 21 -22.58 -21.42 35.30
C VAL A 21 -21.24 -20.67 35.23
N THR A 22 -20.33 -20.91 36.17
CA THR A 22 -19.01 -20.27 36.16
C THR A 22 -18.18 -20.69 34.94
N THR A 23 -18.19 -21.98 34.59
CA THR A 23 -17.51 -22.48 33.39
C THR A 23 -18.09 -21.84 32.12
N SER A 24 -19.42 -21.73 32.02
CA SER A 24 -20.07 -21.10 30.88
C SER A 24 -19.71 -19.62 30.77
N LEU A 25 -19.70 -18.89 31.89
CA LEU A 25 -19.34 -17.47 31.90
C LEU A 25 -17.89 -17.24 31.46
N VAL A 26 -16.95 -18.08 31.94
CA VAL A 26 -15.53 -18.02 31.54
C VAL A 26 -15.38 -18.26 30.03
N ARG A 27 -16.11 -19.23 29.45
CA ARG A 27 -16.07 -19.46 28.00
C ARG A 27 -16.59 -18.27 27.21
N VAL A 28 -17.67 -17.63 27.66
CA VAL A 28 -18.23 -16.44 27.00
C VAL A 28 -17.22 -15.29 27.05
N THR A 29 -16.63 -14.99 28.22
CA THR A 29 -15.66 -13.89 28.33
C THR A 29 -14.40 -14.13 27.50
N GLN A 30 -13.91 -15.38 27.41
CA GLN A 30 -12.81 -15.75 26.51
C GLN A 30 -13.16 -15.53 25.04
N SER A 31 -14.38 -15.90 24.62
CA SER A 31 -14.83 -15.70 23.23
C SER A 31 -14.94 -14.22 22.85
N VAL A 32 -15.38 -13.36 23.78
CA VAL A 32 -15.50 -11.92 23.58
C VAL A 32 -14.12 -11.30 23.36
N GLY A 33 -13.11 -11.68 24.16
CA GLY A 33 -11.74 -11.19 23.98
C GLY A 33 -11.13 -11.52 22.62
N GLY A 34 -11.36 -12.74 22.12
CA GLY A 34 -10.92 -13.14 20.77
C GLY A 34 -11.58 -12.31 19.65
N ALA A 35 -12.89 -12.04 19.79
CA ALA A 35 -13.63 -11.25 18.81
C ALA A 35 -13.13 -9.79 18.72
N TRP A 36 -12.86 -9.14 19.86
CA TRP A 36 -12.30 -7.78 19.87
C TRP A 36 -10.94 -7.69 19.17
N ARG A 37 -10.08 -8.69 19.36
CA ARG A 37 -8.77 -8.73 18.70
C ARG A 37 -8.89 -8.82 17.18
N VAL A 38 -9.75 -9.71 16.69
CA VAL A 38 -10.02 -9.84 15.25
C VAL A 38 -10.56 -8.52 14.68
N GLN A 39 -11.47 -7.84 15.40
CA GLN A 39 -12.00 -6.55 14.97
C GLN A 39 -10.94 -5.44 14.92
N ASP A 40 -10.04 -5.36 15.91
CA ASP A 40 -8.98 -4.34 15.92
C ASP A 40 -7.97 -4.56 14.78
N GLU A 41 -7.49 -5.80 14.61
CA GLU A 41 -6.51 -6.14 13.56
C GLU A 41 -7.10 -5.95 12.15
N THR A 42 -8.37 -6.31 11.94
CA THR A 42 -9.04 -6.07 10.65
C THR A 42 -9.27 -4.57 10.38
N ALA A 43 -9.58 -3.79 11.42
CA ALA A 43 -9.69 -2.33 11.29
C ALA A 43 -8.34 -1.69 10.91
N ARG A 44 -7.25 -2.12 11.56
CA ARG A 44 -5.88 -1.69 11.21
C ARG A 44 -5.51 -2.08 9.79
N LEU A 45 -5.79 -3.32 9.40
CA LEU A 45 -5.53 -3.81 8.04
C LEU A 45 -6.27 -2.96 6.98
N HIS A 46 -7.54 -2.61 7.23
CA HIS A 46 -8.29 -1.73 6.33
C HIS A 46 -7.73 -0.29 6.29
N GLU A 47 -7.25 0.24 7.41
CA GLU A 47 -6.60 1.55 7.42
C GLU A 47 -5.26 1.52 6.66
N HIS A 48 -4.46 0.47 6.83
CA HIS A 48 -3.23 0.25 6.07
C HIS A 48 -3.51 0.16 4.57
N ALA A 49 -4.61 -0.51 4.18
CA ALA A 49 -5.04 -0.59 2.78
C ALA A 49 -5.39 0.79 2.18
N ARG A 50 -6.08 1.64 2.94
CA ARG A 50 -6.40 3.01 2.51
C ARG A 50 -5.15 3.88 2.43
N LEU A 51 -4.25 3.75 3.41
CA LEU A 51 -2.98 4.45 3.43
C LEU A 51 -2.10 4.06 2.23
N ALA A 52 -2.02 2.76 1.91
CA ALA A 52 -1.25 2.25 0.78
C ALA A 52 -1.66 2.88 -0.54
N VAL A 53 -2.98 2.93 -0.81
CA VAL A 53 -3.52 3.58 -2.01
C VAL A 53 -3.19 5.08 -1.99
N ARG A 54 -3.48 5.77 -0.88
CA ARG A 54 -3.26 7.22 -0.76
C ARG A 54 -1.80 7.63 -0.98
N THR A 55 -0.85 6.83 -0.52
CA THR A 55 0.59 7.09 -0.67
C THR A 55 1.01 7.21 -2.13
N LEU A 56 0.37 6.47 -3.04
CA LEU A 56 0.70 6.48 -4.46
C LEU A 56 -0.14 7.47 -5.29
N LEU A 57 -1.32 7.90 -4.82
CA LEU A 57 -2.21 8.80 -5.58
C LEU A 57 -1.50 10.08 -6.05
N GLY A 58 -0.83 10.79 -5.13
CA GLY A 58 -0.17 12.06 -5.43
C GLY A 58 1.02 11.91 -6.39
N PRO A 59 2.03 11.06 -6.07
CA PRO A 59 3.19 10.84 -6.93
C PRO A 59 2.83 10.35 -8.33
N VAL A 60 1.86 9.45 -8.47
CA VAL A 60 1.43 8.92 -9.77
C VAL A 60 0.59 9.93 -10.53
N GLY A 61 -0.41 10.53 -9.88
CA GLY A 61 -1.30 11.50 -10.54
C GLY A 61 -0.54 12.75 -11.03
N GLY A 62 0.47 13.20 -10.30
CA GLY A 62 1.33 14.32 -10.67
C GLY A 62 2.53 13.95 -11.54
N ALA A 63 2.69 12.69 -11.93
CA ALA A 63 3.81 12.24 -12.76
C ALA A 63 3.80 12.93 -14.14
N GLY A 64 4.98 13.16 -14.70
CA GLY A 64 5.15 13.80 -16.01
C GLY A 64 4.84 15.30 -16.03
N TYR A 65 4.43 15.89 -14.91
CA TYR A 65 4.16 17.33 -14.84
C TYR A 65 5.41 18.14 -15.19
N GLN A 66 5.25 19.06 -16.14
CA GLN A 66 6.27 20.01 -16.60
C GLN A 66 5.60 21.38 -16.71
N PRO A 67 6.08 22.42 -15.99
CA PRO A 67 5.44 23.74 -15.98
C PRO A 67 5.67 24.52 -17.27
N ASP A 68 6.72 24.19 -18.03
CA ASP A 68 7.17 24.92 -19.22
C ASP A 68 6.69 24.22 -20.51
N PRO A 69 5.67 24.74 -21.22
CA PRO A 69 5.09 24.07 -22.38
C PRO A 69 6.07 23.87 -23.55
N TRP A 70 7.09 24.72 -23.65
CA TRP A 70 8.10 24.68 -24.71
C TRP A 70 9.23 23.69 -24.45
N SER A 71 9.33 23.09 -23.26
CA SER A 71 10.44 22.21 -22.87
C SER A 71 10.26 20.74 -23.27
N GLY A 72 9.18 20.43 -23.99
CA GLY A 72 8.80 19.07 -24.37
C GLY A 72 8.22 18.27 -23.20
N PRO A 73 7.56 17.13 -23.48
CA PRO A 73 6.97 16.30 -22.46
C PRO A 73 8.05 15.66 -21.58
N LEU A 74 7.88 15.73 -20.27
CA LEU A 74 8.70 14.97 -19.33
C LEU A 74 8.13 13.55 -19.22
N PRO A 75 8.95 12.49 -19.30
CA PRO A 75 8.49 11.14 -19.02
C PRO A 75 7.87 11.07 -17.62
N ALA A 76 6.70 10.46 -17.50
CA ALA A 76 5.99 10.28 -16.24
C ALA A 76 6.54 9.07 -15.47
N VAL A 77 6.74 7.96 -16.18
CA VAL A 77 7.34 6.72 -15.69
C VAL A 77 8.76 6.63 -16.25
N THR A 78 9.71 6.17 -15.45
CA THR A 78 11.11 6.05 -15.90
C THR A 78 11.51 4.60 -16.15
N ALA A 79 12.66 4.41 -16.80
CA ALA A 79 13.34 3.11 -16.91
C ALA A 79 13.79 2.54 -15.54
N GLY A 80 13.64 3.30 -14.45
CA GLY A 80 13.80 2.79 -13.10
C GLY A 80 12.66 1.87 -12.69
N SER A 81 11.49 1.92 -13.32
CA SER A 81 10.42 0.96 -13.07
C SER A 81 10.81 -0.44 -13.55
N ALA A 82 10.45 -1.47 -12.79
CA ALA A 82 10.80 -2.85 -13.09
C ALA A 82 9.70 -3.82 -12.64
N ASP A 83 9.47 -4.83 -13.47
CA ASP A 83 8.63 -5.99 -13.18
C ASP A 83 9.49 -7.04 -12.45
N GLU A 84 8.90 -7.78 -11.52
CA GLU A 84 9.60 -8.80 -10.72
C GLU A 84 10.92 -8.28 -10.11
N PHE A 85 10.92 -7.03 -9.64
CA PHE A 85 12.12 -6.36 -9.15
C PHE A 85 12.80 -7.12 -8.01
N ASN A 86 12.01 -7.72 -7.11
CA ASN A 86 12.48 -8.63 -6.07
C ASN A 86 11.41 -9.66 -5.71
N ALA A 87 11.68 -10.49 -4.68
CA ALA A 87 10.73 -11.50 -4.21
C ALA A 87 9.39 -10.93 -3.69
N HIS A 88 9.32 -9.63 -3.45
CA HIS A 88 8.13 -8.90 -2.99
C HIS A 88 7.46 -8.10 -4.12
N GLY A 89 7.81 -8.38 -5.37
CA GLY A 89 7.16 -7.85 -6.55
C GLY A 89 7.91 -6.71 -7.22
N ASP A 90 7.16 -5.71 -7.65
CA ASP A 90 7.58 -4.72 -8.64
C ASP A 90 8.23 -3.49 -8.02
N ARG A 91 8.84 -2.68 -8.89
CA ARG A 91 9.32 -1.35 -8.57
C ARG A 91 8.65 -0.33 -9.47
N LEU A 92 8.04 0.67 -8.86
CA LEU A 92 7.48 1.83 -9.54
C LEU A 92 8.44 3.01 -9.40
N GLU A 93 8.83 3.63 -10.51
CA GLU A 93 9.54 4.90 -10.52
C GLU A 93 8.83 5.93 -11.38
N VAL A 94 8.40 7.01 -10.74
CA VAL A 94 7.73 8.14 -11.36
C VAL A 94 8.52 9.42 -11.14
N GLN A 95 8.44 10.34 -12.09
CA GLN A 95 9.11 11.63 -12.00
C GLN A 95 8.20 12.78 -12.39
N ARG A 96 8.52 13.96 -11.90
CA ARG A 96 7.85 15.21 -12.25
C ARG A 96 8.76 16.41 -12.01
N ARG A 97 8.43 17.55 -12.59
CA ARG A 97 8.94 18.84 -12.11
C ARG A 97 8.18 19.27 -10.87
N SER A 98 8.88 19.73 -9.85
CA SER A 98 8.28 20.17 -8.59
C SER A 98 8.93 21.44 -8.08
N PRO A 99 8.16 22.43 -7.61
CA PRO A 99 8.69 23.58 -6.88
C PRO A 99 9.03 23.22 -5.42
N ARG A 100 8.67 22.02 -4.96
CA ARG A 100 8.90 21.51 -3.61
C ARG A 100 9.82 20.30 -3.61
N ASN A 101 10.71 20.24 -2.63
CA ASN A 101 11.62 19.12 -2.44
C ASN A 101 10.91 17.88 -1.87
N CYS A 102 11.67 16.80 -1.62
CA CYS A 102 11.13 15.52 -1.16
C CYS A 102 10.42 15.56 0.21
N TYR A 103 10.71 16.60 1.03
CA TYR A 103 10.12 16.84 2.35
C TYR A 103 8.93 17.82 2.30
N GLY A 104 8.60 18.35 1.13
CA GLY A 104 7.50 19.30 0.94
C GLY A 104 7.87 20.77 1.15
N SER A 105 9.14 21.09 1.42
CA SER A 105 9.61 22.49 1.50
C SER A 105 9.76 23.08 0.10
N ASP A 106 9.40 24.36 -0.07
CA ASP A 106 9.60 25.07 -1.32
C ASP A 106 11.09 25.19 -1.67
N ASN A 107 11.39 25.17 -2.97
CA ASN A 107 12.74 25.32 -3.48
C ASN A 107 13.25 26.74 -3.21
N PRO A 108 14.38 26.91 -2.50
CA PRO A 108 14.91 28.25 -2.22
C PRO A 108 15.47 28.95 -3.45
N VAL A 109 15.72 28.22 -4.55
CA VAL A 109 16.19 28.81 -5.80
C VAL A 109 15.03 29.45 -6.53
N ALA A 110 15.17 30.72 -6.91
CA ALA A 110 14.16 31.43 -7.70
C ALA A 110 14.16 30.94 -9.15
N GLY A 111 12.98 30.65 -9.68
CA GLY A 111 12.74 30.35 -11.08
C GLY A 111 12.46 31.61 -11.92
N PRO A 112 12.24 31.45 -13.24
CA PRO A 112 12.06 32.57 -14.17
C PRO A 112 10.91 33.53 -13.82
N GLY A 113 9.85 33.04 -13.15
CA GLY A 113 8.70 33.83 -12.73
C GLY A 113 8.79 34.42 -11.31
N GLY A 114 9.97 34.38 -10.67
CA GLY A 114 10.18 34.86 -9.30
C GLY A 114 9.66 33.92 -8.19
N GLY A 115 8.88 32.89 -8.53
CA GLY A 115 8.54 31.79 -7.63
C GLY A 115 9.64 30.72 -7.52
N PRO A 116 9.45 29.68 -6.69
CA PRO A 116 10.41 28.58 -6.57
C PRO A 116 10.68 27.88 -7.90
N ALA A 117 11.96 27.60 -8.17
CA ALA A 117 12.39 26.86 -9.35
C ALA A 117 11.84 25.43 -9.32
N HIS A 118 11.39 24.94 -10.48
CA HIS A 118 10.83 23.61 -10.62
C HIS A 118 11.93 22.60 -10.94
N TYR A 119 12.38 21.87 -9.93
CA TYR A 119 13.44 20.86 -10.06
C TYR A 119 12.84 19.49 -10.37
N LEU A 120 13.66 18.60 -10.91
CA LEU A 120 13.29 17.22 -11.16
C LEU A 120 13.17 16.49 -9.83
N GLU A 121 11.99 15.93 -9.57
CA GLU A 121 11.72 15.02 -8.47
C GLU A 121 11.50 13.60 -9.04
N ILE A 122 12.21 12.61 -8.51
CA ILE A 122 12.02 11.20 -8.84
C ILE A 122 11.64 10.45 -7.57
N ASN A 123 10.47 9.82 -7.58
CA ASN A 123 9.99 8.95 -6.52
C ASN A 123 10.05 7.49 -6.98
N ARG A 124 10.70 6.65 -6.18
CA ARG A 124 10.81 5.21 -6.40
C ARG A 124 10.19 4.46 -5.22
N PHE A 125 9.33 3.49 -5.54
CA PHE A 125 8.63 2.66 -4.58
C PHE A 125 8.90 1.19 -4.88
N HIS A 126 9.21 0.42 -3.83
CA HIS A 126 9.32 -1.03 -3.86
C HIS A 126 9.13 -1.57 -2.44
N VAL A 127 8.88 -2.87 -2.29
CA VAL A 127 8.81 -3.50 -0.98
C VAL A 127 10.20 -3.89 -0.50
N ARG A 128 10.49 -3.59 0.76
CA ARG A 128 11.71 -3.97 1.48
C ARG A 128 11.35 -4.18 2.96
N ASP A 129 11.83 -5.28 3.54
CA ASP A 129 11.67 -5.58 4.97
C ASP A 129 10.20 -5.49 5.44
N GLY A 130 9.28 -6.02 4.64
CA GLY A 130 7.83 -6.03 4.94
C GLY A 130 7.15 -4.66 4.86
N SER A 131 7.81 -3.65 4.26
CA SER A 131 7.25 -2.31 4.09
C SER A 131 7.36 -1.83 2.64
N LEU A 132 6.38 -1.06 2.17
CA LEU A 132 6.56 -0.24 0.97
C LEU A 132 7.51 0.90 1.34
N VAL A 133 8.68 0.93 0.71
CA VAL A 133 9.66 1.98 0.94
C VAL A 133 9.64 3.01 -0.18
N ARG A 134 9.81 4.28 0.17
CA ARG A 134 9.96 5.41 -0.76
C ARG A 134 11.41 5.88 -0.76
N GLN A 135 12.01 5.94 -1.95
CA GLN A 135 13.20 6.73 -2.21
C GLN A 135 12.80 7.96 -3.03
N CYS A 136 13.22 9.14 -2.61
CA CYS A 136 12.99 10.38 -3.34
C CYS A 136 14.31 11.10 -3.63
N ARG A 137 14.51 11.44 -4.91
CA ARG A 137 15.63 12.22 -5.39
C ARG A 137 15.14 13.56 -5.93
N TYR A 138 15.91 14.62 -5.70
CA TYR A 138 15.56 15.98 -6.11
C TYR A 138 16.80 16.75 -6.57
N GLY A 139 16.68 17.50 -7.66
CA GLY A 139 17.80 18.24 -8.28
C GLY A 139 17.37 19.01 -9.53
N ALA A 140 18.20 19.92 -10.02
CA ALA A 140 17.84 20.77 -11.16
C ALA A 140 17.53 19.95 -12.43
N ASP A 141 18.24 18.84 -12.60
CA ASP A 141 18.10 17.91 -13.71
C ASP A 141 18.62 16.51 -13.31
N SER A 142 18.62 15.56 -14.24
CA SER A 142 19.07 14.19 -14.01
C SER A 142 20.54 14.06 -13.60
N SER A 143 21.38 15.04 -13.89
CA SER A 143 22.81 15.05 -13.54
C SER A 143 23.09 15.58 -12.13
N SER A 144 22.15 16.34 -11.56
CA SER A 144 22.27 17.03 -10.27
C SER A 144 21.34 16.47 -9.17
N LEU A 145 20.73 15.31 -9.41
CA LEU A 145 19.82 14.66 -8.47
C LEU A 145 20.53 14.17 -7.20
N THR A 146 20.09 14.69 -6.05
CA THR A 146 20.50 14.21 -4.72
C THR A 146 19.42 13.34 -4.11
N THR A 147 19.81 12.26 -3.41
CA THR A 147 18.85 11.44 -2.63
C THR A 147 18.56 12.15 -1.31
N GLN A 148 17.33 12.62 -1.15
CA GLN A 148 16.90 13.28 0.10
C GLN A 148 16.17 12.29 1.01
N ILE A 149 15.34 11.41 0.43
CA ILE A 149 14.72 10.32 1.17
C ILE A 149 15.26 9.02 0.62
N ASN A 150 15.80 8.17 1.49
CA ASN A 150 16.40 6.90 1.12
C ASN A 150 15.66 5.75 1.79
N ASN A 151 14.80 5.07 1.04
CA ASN A 151 14.05 3.88 1.46
C ASN A 151 13.29 4.05 2.79
N LEU A 152 12.60 5.19 2.96
CA LEU A 152 11.73 5.40 4.11
C LEU A 152 10.49 4.51 3.99
N GLY A 153 10.18 3.70 5.00
CA GLY A 153 8.93 2.95 5.09
C GLY A 153 7.73 3.90 5.13
N VAL A 154 6.84 3.78 4.15
CA VAL A 154 5.63 4.62 4.02
C VAL A 154 4.33 3.83 4.20
N VAL A 155 4.41 2.51 4.09
CA VAL A 155 3.32 1.58 4.39
C VAL A 155 3.95 0.33 5.00
N GLU A 156 3.46 -0.09 6.16
CA GLU A 156 3.94 -1.29 6.86
C GLU A 156 3.05 -2.50 6.56
N HIS A 157 3.61 -3.69 6.78
CA HIS A 157 2.96 -4.99 6.59
C HIS A 157 2.54 -5.24 5.13
N VAL A 158 3.48 -5.03 4.23
CA VAL A 158 3.34 -5.29 2.79
C VAL A 158 4.09 -6.54 2.42
N ASP A 159 3.36 -7.58 2.00
CA ASP A 159 3.94 -8.86 1.57
C ASP A 159 4.40 -8.78 0.11
N ASN A 160 3.60 -8.11 -0.75
CA ASN A 160 3.88 -7.98 -2.17
C ASN A 160 3.27 -6.70 -2.77
N PHE A 161 3.91 -6.18 -3.82
CA PHE A 161 3.47 -5.01 -4.58
C PHE A 161 3.57 -5.30 -6.08
N GLN A 162 2.50 -5.11 -6.84
CA GLN A 162 2.44 -5.34 -8.29
C GLN A 162 1.94 -4.09 -9.03
N VAL A 163 2.42 -3.87 -10.25
CA VAL A 163 2.16 -2.66 -11.04
C VAL A 163 1.94 -2.98 -12.52
N LEU A 164 0.88 -2.40 -13.08
CA LEU A 164 0.58 -2.39 -14.51
C LEU A 164 0.46 -0.95 -15.02
N TYR A 165 0.77 -0.76 -16.29
CA TYR A 165 0.76 0.55 -16.96
C TYR A 165 -0.29 0.54 -18.06
N ALA A 166 -1.16 1.54 -18.08
CA ALA A 166 -2.20 1.71 -19.09
C ALA A 166 -1.59 2.35 -20.34
N GLU A 167 -1.45 1.58 -21.41
CA GLU A 167 -0.85 2.02 -22.67
C GLU A 167 -1.91 2.31 -23.74
N ASP A 168 -1.79 3.47 -24.36
CA ASP A 168 -2.54 3.91 -25.55
C ASP A 168 -1.68 3.65 -26.81
N THR A 169 -1.98 2.56 -27.49
CA THR A 169 -1.26 2.08 -28.68
C THR A 169 -1.65 2.82 -29.97
N ASP A 170 -2.78 3.52 -30.01
CA ASP A 170 -3.31 4.16 -31.22
C ASP A 170 -3.48 5.69 -31.13
N ALA A 171 -3.04 6.30 -30.04
CA ALA A 171 -2.96 7.75 -29.82
C ALA A 171 -4.29 8.47 -29.59
N ASP A 172 -5.35 7.76 -29.23
CA ASP A 172 -6.69 8.35 -29.12
C ASP A 172 -7.01 8.90 -27.71
N GLY A 173 -6.08 8.77 -26.76
CA GLY A 173 -6.26 9.18 -25.37
C GLY A 173 -6.98 8.16 -24.50
N VAL A 174 -7.20 6.95 -25.01
CA VAL A 174 -7.81 5.83 -24.29
C VAL A 174 -6.83 4.67 -24.21
N ALA A 175 -6.67 4.09 -23.02
CA ALA A 175 -5.78 2.94 -22.86
C ALA A 175 -6.37 1.70 -23.55
N ASN A 176 -5.64 1.11 -24.49
CA ASN A 176 -6.08 -0.12 -25.16
C ASN A 176 -5.63 -1.38 -24.39
N ARG A 177 -4.54 -1.31 -23.63
CA ARG A 177 -4.01 -2.47 -22.89
C ARG A 177 -3.28 -2.09 -21.59
N TRP A 178 -3.16 -3.10 -20.72
CA TRP A 178 -2.30 -3.04 -19.54
C TRP A 178 -1.02 -3.81 -19.80
N VAL A 179 0.13 -3.17 -19.55
CA VAL A 179 1.46 -3.76 -19.76
C VAL A 179 2.29 -3.72 -18.49
N ARG A 180 3.26 -4.63 -18.38
CA ARG A 180 4.24 -4.64 -17.30
C ARG A 180 5.37 -3.65 -17.58
N ALA A 181 6.18 -3.37 -16.56
CA ALA A 181 7.30 -2.45 -16.72
C ALA A 181 8.27 -2.91 -17.82
N GLY A 182 8.65 -2.00 -18.71
CA GLY A 182 9.56 -2.29 -19.82
C GLY A 182 8.95 -3.04 -21.01
N GLN A 183 7.64 -3.33 -20.99
CA GLN A 183 6.92 -4.00 -22.10
C GLN A 183 6.06 -3.02 -22.95
N TRP A 184 6.06 -1.73 -22.61
CA TRP A 184 5.44 -0.69 -23.42
C TRP A 184 6.31 -0.33 -24.63
N GLN A 185 5.68 0.11 -25.71
CA GLN A 185 6.35 0.55 -26.94
C GLN A 185 6.94 1.93 -26.76
N GLU A 186 6.19 2.84 -26.15
CA GLU A 186 6.59 4.22 -25.96
C GLU A 186 6.04 4.77 -24.63
N GLU A 187 6.90 5.37 -23.80
CA GLU A 187 6.48 5.87 -22.49
C GLU A 187 5.46 7.00 -22.58
N SER A 188 5.54 7.83 -23.64
CA SER A 188 4.62 8.94 -23.86
C SER A 188 3.16 8.51 -24.00
N ARG A 189 2.94 7.21 -24.27
CA ARG A 189 1.64 6.52 -24.41
C ARG A 189 1.10 5.95 -23.11
N ILE A 190 1.81 6.09 -22.00
CA ILE A 190 1.32 5.63 -20.71
C ILE A 190 0.39 6.68 -20.11
N LEU A 191 -0.89 6.33 -20.01
CA LEU A 191 -1.95 7.21 -19.51
C LEU A 191 -2.21 7.07 -18.01
N GLY A 192 -1.79 5.95 -17.42
CA GLY A 192 -2.07 5.66 -16.02
C GLY A 192 -1.31 4.47 -15.48
N VAL A 193 -1.37 4.31 -14.17
CA VAL A 193 -0.76 3.19 -13.45
C VAL A 193 -1.85 2.52 -12.62
N ARG A 194 -1.94 1.20 -12.73
CA ARG A 194 -2.71 0.34 -11.83
C ARG A 194 -1.74 -0.39 -10.93
N PHE A 195 -2.02 -0.46 -9.64
CA PHE A 195 -1.18 -1.15 -8.69
C PHE A 195 -2.02 -1.97 -7.72
N ALA A 196 -1.40 -3.01 -7.17
CA ALA A 196 -1.98 -3.86 -6.13
C ALA A 196 -0.96 -4.15 -5.03
N PHE A 197 -1.46 -4.26 -3.81
CA PHE A 197 -0.72 -4.66 -2.63
C PHE A 197 -1.36 -5.92 -2.04
N LEU A 198 -0.52 -6.83 -1.55
CA LEU A 198 -0.92 -7.83 -0.57
C LEU A 198 -0.50 -7.32 0.80
N LEU A 199 -1.47 -7.00 1.65
CA LEU A 199 -1.24 -6.46 2.99
C LEU A 199 -1.57 -7.52 4.02
N ALA A 200 -0.74 -7.64 5.04
CA ALA A 200 -0.94 -8.53 6.18
C ALA A 200 -1.43 -7.74 7.41
N SER A 201 -2.24 -8.37 8.26
CA SER A 201 -2.59 -7.81 9.57
C SER A 201 -1.31 -7.58 10.40
N PRO A 202 -1.26 -6.56 11.28
CA PRO A 202 -0.09 -6.33 12.14
C PRO A 202 0.30 -7.55 12.99
N GLY A 203 -0.69 -8.25 13.56
CA GLY A 203 -0.49 -9.51 14.30
C GLY A 203 -1.16 -10.72 13.64
N PRO A 204 -0.73 -11.94 13.98
CA PRO A 204 -1.37 -13.17 13.48
C PRO A 204 -2.74 -13.35 14.11
N LEU A 205 -3.79 -13.57 13.30
CA LEU A 205 -5.16 -13.80 13.74
C LEU A 205 -5.53 -15.27 13.90
N PHE A 206 -4.86 -16.12 13.14
CA PHE A 206 -5.09 -17.57 13.07
C PHE A 206 -3.83 -18.33 13.48
N ALA A 207 -3.96 -19.64 13.72
CA ALA A 207 -2.81 -20.50 13.97
C ALA A 207 -2.00 -20.79 12.69
N ASP A 208 -2.71 -20.85 11.56
CA ASP A 208 -2.20 -21.12 10.21
C ASP A 208 -3.13 -20.40 9.23
N HIS A 209 -2.57 -19.61 8.30
CA HIS A 209 -3.33 -18.90 7.28
C HIS A 209 -2.50 -18.46 6.06
N GLY A 210 -2.01 -19.44 5.30
CA GLY A 210 -1.43 -19.26 3.98
C GLY A 210 -2.48 -19.27 2.87
N GLY A 211 -2.06 -18.90 1.66
CA GLY A 211 -2.97 -18.91 0.51
C GLY A 211 -2.39 -18.28 -0.75
N ALA A 212 -2.97 -18.64 -1.90
CA ALA A 212 -2.68 -18.00 -3.16
C ALA A 212 -3.56 -16.76 -3.33
N HIS A 213 -2.96 -15.65 -3.72
CA HIS A 213 -3.63 -14.38 -3.98
C HIS A 213 -3.29 -13.89 -5.38
N ASP A 214 -4.30 -13.46 -6.14
CA ASP A 214 -4.08 -12.81 -7.44
C ASP A 214 -3.86 -11.31 -7.27
N LEU A 215 -2.71 -10.83 -7.74
CA LEU A 215 -2.35 -9.42 -7.80
C LEU A 215 -2.10 -9.05 -9.26
N LEU A 216 -3.14 -8.51 -9.91
CA LEU A 216 -3.07 -8.03 -11.30
C LEU A 216 -2.63 -9.11 -12.32
N GLY A 217 -3.03 -10.37 -12.09
CA GLY A 217 -2.65 -11.51 -12.92
C GLY A 217 -1.39 -12.25 -12.44
N THR A 218 -0.71 -11.74 -11.41
CA THR A 218 0.41 -12.42 -10.75
C THR A 218 -0.10 -13.16 -9.52
N THR A 219 0.08 -14.49 -9.48
CA THR A 219 -0.26 -15.29 -8.30
C THR A 219 0.85 -15.21 -7.25
N VAL A 220 0.54 -14.68 -6.08
CA VAL A 220 1.43 -14.58 -4.93
C VAL A 220 1.01 -15.60 -3.87
N ASN A 221 1.95 -16.44 -3.44
CA ASN A 221 1.71 -17.41 -2.36
C ASN A 221 2.14 -16.81 -1.02
N ALA A 222 1.17 -16.55 -0.16
CA ALA A 222 1.38 -16.10 1.21
C ALA A 222 1.91 -17.22 2.11
N ALA A 223 2.80 -16.86 3.04
CA ALA A 223 3.32 -17.77 4.04
C ALA A 223 2.22 -18.19 5.04
N ASP A 224 2.36 -19.39 5.59
CA ASP A 224 1.47 -19.93 6.61
C ASP A 224 1.87 -19.42 8.01
N ASP A 225 1.61 -18.14 8.25
CA ASP A 225 2.06 -17.41 9.44
C ASP A 225 0.91 -16.90 10.32
N GLY A 226 -0.33 -17.27 9.96
CA GLY A 226 -1.53 -16.89 10.72
C GLY A 226 -1.98 -15.45 10.52
N HIS A 227 -1.30 -14.63 9.72
CA HIS A 227 -1.73 -13.27 9.42
C HIS A 227 -2.92 -13.27 8.46
N ALA A 228 -3.91 -12.41 8.73
CA ALA A 228 -4.98 -12.17 7.77
C ALA A 228 -4.46 -11.27 6.65
N ARG A 229 -4.86 -11.56 5.41
CA ARG A 229 -4.37 -10.84 4.23
C ARG A 229 -5.49 -10.24 3.41
N VAL A 230 -5.23 -9.03 2.89
CA VAL A 230 -6.15 -8.32 2.01
C VAL A 230 -5.40 -7.83 0.78
N VAL A 231 -6.00 -8.06 -0.39
CA VAL A 231 -5.56 -7.44 -1.64
C VAL A 231 -6.19 -6.05 -1.75
N SER A 232 -5.37 -5.01 -1.79
CA SER A 232 -5.79 -3.64 -2.05
C SER A 232 -5.26 -3.19 -3.40
N HIS A 233 -6.11 -2.66 -4.27
CA HIS A 233 -5.69 -2.21 -5.60
C HIS A 233 -6.35 -0.89 -5.99
N ALA A 234 -5.69 -0.13 -6.84
CA ALA A 234 -6.23 1.09 -7.42
C ALA A 234 -5.63 1.34 -8.81
N ALA A 235 -6.33 2.16 -9.59
CA ALA A 235 -5.84 2.70 -10.86
C ALA A 235 -5.86 4.21 -10.77
N VAL A 236 -4.77 4.84 -11.19
CA VAL A 236 -4.57 6.29 -11.14
C VAL A 236 -4.15 6.75 -12.52
N ALA A 237 -4.94 7.66 -13.10
CA ALA A 237 -4.56 8.35 -14.33
C ALA A 237 -3.43 9.34 -14.04
N ILE A 238 -2.50 9.47 -14.98
CA ILE A 238 -1.46 10.49 -14.94
C ILE A 238 -2.09 11.77 -15.47
N ALA A 239 -2.27 12.78 -14.62
CA ALA A 239 -3.09 13.95 -14.95
C ALA A 239 -2.58 14.72 -16.18
N GLY A 240 -1.28 14.71 -16.44
CA GLY A 240 -0.69 15.35 -17.63
C GLY A 240 -0.86 14.56 -18.94
N ARG A 241 -1.49 13.37 -18.91
CA ARG A 241 -1.62 12.46 -20.05
C ARG A 241 -3.06 12.21 -20.50
N VAL A 242 -4.04 12.45 -19.61
CA VAL A 242 -5.47 12.32 -19.91
C VAL A 242 -6.07 13.71 -20.16
N GLN A 243 -6.85 13.82 -21.24
CA GLN A 243 -7.62 15.02 -21.60
C GLN A 243 -9.05 14.97 -21.04
#